data_AF-A0A946IBB2-F1
#
_entry.id   AF-A0A946IBB2-F1
#
_cell.length_a   1.000
_cell.length_b   1.000
_cell.length_c   1.000
_cell.angle_alpha   90.00
_cell.angle_beta   90.00
_cell.angle_gamma   90.00
#
_symmetry.space_group_name_H-M   'P 1'
#
loop_
_entity.id
_entity.type
_entity.pdbx_description
1 polymer ?
#
loop_
_entity_poly.entity_id
_entity_poly.type
_entity_poly.pdbx_seq_one_letter_code
_entity_poly.pdbx_strand_id
1 'polypeptide(L)' 'MTSPFKKLTDSLHDVLPNDLSKEIKSNVRAMVEASLRKMDLVTREELEVQEKVLMRTREKLEALQARIEALEAGQK' A
#
# COMPACT_ATOMS: atom_id res chain seq x y z
N MET A 1 -8.51 11.69 6.94
CA MET A 1 -7.84 11.28 5.68
C MET A 1 -8.68 10.20 5.02
N THR A 2 -9.06 10.38 3.75
CA THR A 2 -9.94 9.43 3.04
C THR A 2 -9.17 8.16 2.69
N SER A 3 -9.66 7.01 3.16
CA SER A 3 -9.03 5.71 2.92
C SER A 3 -8.95 5.42 1.40
N PRO A 4 -7.83 4.92 0.86
CA PRO A 4 -7.69 4.57 -0.56
C PRO A 4 -8.79 3.62 -1.05
N PHE A 5 -9.23 2.72 -0.18
CA PHE A 5 -10.35 1.80 -0.40
C PHE A 5 -11.70 2.51 -0.57
N LYS A 6 -11.91 3.61 0.16
CA LYS A 6 -13.11 4.42 0.01
C LYS A 6 -13.13 5.07 -1.37
N LYS A 7 -11.99 5.58 -1.84
CA LYS A 7 -11.87 6.13 -3.20
C LYS A 7 -12.15 5.07 -4.26
N LEU A 8 -11.64 3.84 -4.10
CA LEU A 8 -11.93 2.74 -5.02
C LEU A 8 -13.43 2.39 -5.07
N THR A 9 -14.08 2.37 -3.91
CA THR A 9 -15.52 2.09 -3.81
C THR A 9 -16.35 3.22 -4.42
N ASP A 10 -15.95 4.47 -4.17
CA ASP A 10 -16.60 5.66 -4.71
C ASP A 10 -16.43 5.71 -6.25
N SER A 11 -15.23 5.41 -6.78
CA SER A 11 -15.00 5.33 -8.23
C SER A 11 -15.74 4.17 -8.92
N LEU A 12 -15.92 3.04 -8.24
CA LEU A 12 -16.79 1.97 -8.73
C LEU A 12 -18.25 2.42 -8.78
N HIS A 13 -18.68 3.25 -7.83
CA HIS A 13 -20.02 3.83 -7.83
C HIS A 13 -20.22 4.80 -9.00
N ASP A 14 -19.20 5.59 -9.34
CA ASP A 14 -19.23 6.57 -10.44
C ASP A 14 -19.27 5.92 -11.84
N VAL A 15 -18.73 4.71 -11.99
CA VAL A 15 -18.70 3.96 -13.26
C VAL A 15 -19.96 3.08 -13.44
N LEU A 16 -20.70 2.80 -12.37
CA LEU A 16 -21.94 2.03 -12.45
C LEU A 16 -23.10 2.88 -13.02
N PRO A 17 -23.88 2.36 -14.00
CA PRO A 17 -25.02 3.09 -14.54
C PRO A 17 -26.03 3.49 -13.46
N ASN A 18 -26.49 4.73 -13.50
CA ASN A 18 -27.42 5.26 -12.50
C ASN A 18 -28.77 4.51 -12.47
N ASP A 19 -29.20 3.94 -13.60
CA ASP A 19 -30.45 3.15 -13.75
C ASP A 19 -30.40 1.73 -13.16
N LEU A 20 -29.26 1.28 -12.61
CA LEU A 20 -29.23 -0.01 -11.91
C LEU A 20 -30.08 0.04 -10.63
N SER A 21 -30.88 -1.01 -10.43
CA SER A 21 -31.66 -1.16 -9.20
C SER A 21 -30.77 -1.17 -7.97
N LYS A 22 -31.30 -0.66 -6.85
CA LYS A 22 -30.58 -0.58 -5.56
C LYS A 22 -30.07 -1.96 -5.10
N GLU A 23 -30.81 -3.01 -5.43
CA GLU A 23 -30.48 -4.40 -5.11
C GLU A 23 -29.26 -4.90 -5.90
N ILE A 24 -29.18 -4.62 -7.21
CA ILE A 24 -28.01 -4.94 -8.02
C ILE A 24 -26.78 -4.17 -7.52
N LYS A 25 -26.93 -2.88 -7.20
CA LYS A 25 -25.85 -2.06 -6.62
C LYS A 25 -25.31 -2.66 -5.32
N SER A 26 -26.21 -3.13 -4.44
CA SER A 26 -25.82 -3.79 -3.19
C SER A 26 -25.08 -5.10 -3.44
N ASN A 27 -25.53 -5.90 -4.40
CA ASN A 27 -24.91 -7.19 -4.72
C ASN A 27 -23.50 -7.01 -5.33
N VAL A 28 -23.34 -6.03 -6.23
CA VAL A 28 -22.03 -5.68 -6.82
C VAL A 28 -21.06 -5.20 -5.74
N ARG A 29 -21.53 -4.36 -4.80
CA ARG A 29 -20.71 -3.91 -3.66
C ARG A 29 -20.25 -5.08 -2.80
N ALA A 30 -21.17 -5.98 -2.43
CA ALA A 30 -20.84 -7.15 -1.62
C ALA A 30 -19.84 -8.08 -2.32
N MET A 31 -19.97 -8.26 -3.65
CA MET A 31 -19.03 -9.03 -4.45
C MET A 31 -17.63 -8.41 -4.48
N VAL A 32 -17.53 -7.08 -4.63
CA VAL A 32 -16.25 -6.37 -4.60
C VAL A 32 -15.62 -6.46 -3.22
N GLU A 33 -16.37 -6.23 -2.15
CA GLU A 33 -15.88 -6.36 -0.78
C GLU A 33 -15.41 -7.79 -0.49
N ALA A 34 -16.11 -8.81 -0.99
CA ALA A 34 -15.70 -10.21 -0.87
C ALA A 34 -14.44 -10.54 -1.67
N SER A 35 -14.28 -10.00 -2.88
CA SER A 35 -13.07 -10.19 -3.69
C SER A 35 -11.85 -9.48 -3.09
N LEU A 36 -12.02 -8.27 -2.56
CA LEU A 36 -10.95 -7.54 -1.87
C LEU A 36 -10.49 -8.26 -0.59
N ARG A 37 -11.41 -8.88 0.15
CA ARG A 37 -11.05 -9.72 1.33
C ARG A 37 -10.26 -10.98 0.97
N LYS A 38 -10.36 -11.45 -0.28
CA LYS A 38 -9.59 -12.59 -0.80
C LYS A 38 -8.22 -12.18 -1.34
N MET A 39 -7.95 -10.87 -1.46
CA MET A 39 -6.62 -10.37 -1.77
C MET A 39 -5.81 -10.34 -0.47
N ASP A 40 -4.53 -10.70 -0.53
CA ASP A 40 -3.58 -10.61 0.59
C ASP A 40 -3.24 -9.14 0.89
N LEU A 41 -4.24 -8.39 1.34
CA LEU A 41 -4.12 -6.96 1.67
C LEU A 41 -3.43 -6.82 3.03
N VAL A 42 -2.36 -6.05 3.05
CA VAL A 42 -1.71 -5.61 4.29
C VAL A 42 -2.43 -4.40 4.88
N THR A 43 -2.45 -4.29 6.20
CA THR A 43 -3.05 -3.12 6.85
C THR A 43 -2.20 -1.87 6.64
N ARG A 44 -2.80 -0.70 6.88
CA ARG A 44 -2.06 0.57 6.80
C ARG A 44 -0.94 0.62 7.85
N GLU A 45 -1.22 0.12 9.05
CA GLU A 45 -0.26 0.08 10.14
C GLU A 45 0.93 -0.83 9.80
N GLU A 46 0.67 -1.99 9.17
CA GLU A 46 1.73 -2.88 8.67
C GLU A 46 2.60 -2.20 7.61
N LEU A 47 1.98 -1.49 6.67
CA LEU A 47 2.72 -0.72 5.65
C LEU A 47 3.61 0.35 6.30
N GLU A 48 3.09 1.10 7.27
CA GLU A 48 3.86 2.12 7.99
C GLU A 48 5.03 1.51 8.79
N VAL A 49 4.88 0.29 9.31
CA VAL A 49 5.99 -0.45 9.92
C VAL A 49 7.04 -0.80 8.86
N GLN A 50 6.65 -1.28 7.68
CA GLN A 50 7.59 -1.59 6.60
C GLN A 50 8.35 -0.36 6.12
N GLU A 51 7.69 0.80 6.01
CA GLU A 51 8.35 2.07 5.67
C GLU A 51 9.45 2.43 6.68
N LYS A 52 9.18 2.24 7.99
CA LYS A 52 10.18 2.48 9.05
C LYS A 52 11.34 1.49 8.99
N VAL A 53 11.05 0.21 8.71
CA VAL A 53 12.10 -0.80 8.51
C VAL A 53 12.97 -0.40 7.32
N LEU A 54 12.37 -0.04 6.19
CA LEU A 54 13.08 0.38 4.99
C LEU A 54 13.98 1.61 5.25
N MET A 55 13.47 2.62 5.95
CA MET A 55 14.23 3.80 6.34
C MET A 55 15.49 3.41 7.14
N ARG A 56 15.34 2.60 8.19
CA ARG A 56 16.47 2.12 9.01
C ARG A 56 17.46 1.29 8.20
N THR A 57 16.99 0.51 7.23
CA THR A 57 17.91 -0.26 6.36
C THR A 57 18.73 0.63 5.46
N ARG A 58 18.16 1.73 4.94
CA ARG A 58 18.90 2.72 4.13
C ARG A 58 19.96 3.43 4.96
N GLU A 59 19.61 3.89 6.16
CA GLU A 59 20.57 4.51 7.08
C GLU A 59 21.76 3.57 7.39
N LYS A 60 21.47 2.29 7.66
CA LYS A 60 22.52 1.29 7.90
C LYS A 60 23.37 1.03 6.64
N LEU A 61 22.74 1.00 5.46
CA LEU A 61 23.43 0.82 4.20
C LEU A 61 24.42 1.96 3.95
N GLU A 62 23.97 3.22 4.10
CA GLU A 62 24.80 4.41 3.93
C GLU A 62 25.97 4.42 4.91
N ALA A 63 25.74 4.08 6.17
CA ALA A 63 26.81 3.97 7.17
C ALA A 63 27.84 2.89 6.82
N LEU A 64 27.40 1.74 6.29
CA LEU A 64 28.30 0.68 5.83
C LEU A 64 29.09 1.11 4.59
N GLN A 65 28.45 1.79 3.64
CA GLN A 65 29.12 2.33 2.45
C GLN A 65 30.23 3.31 2.85
N ALA A 66 29.95 4.26 3.74
CA ALA A 66 30.95 5.21 4.23
C ALA A 66 32.14 4.51 4.94
N ARG A 67 31.87 3.42 5.69
CA ARG A 67 32.94 2.63 6.32
C ARG A 67 33.79 1.90 5.30
N ILE A 68 33.19 1.34 4.26
CA ILE A 68 33.92 0.67 3.18
C ILE A 68 34.79 1.68 2.44
N GLU A 69 34.25 2.83 2.06
CA GLU A 69 35.02 3.90 1.39
C GLU A 69 36.22 4.36 2.21
N ALA A 70 36.05 4.54 3.53
CA ALA A 70 37.16 4.90 4.42
C ALA A 70 38.25 3.82 4.48
N LEU A 71 37.86 2.54 4.47
CA LEU A 71 38.81 1.42 4.46
C LEU A 71 39.53 1.30 3.11
N GLU A 72 38.83 1.48 2.00
CA GLU A 72 39.41 1.46 0.66
C GLU A 72 40.36 2.65 0.45
N ALA A 73 40.05 3.82 1.01
CA ALA A 73 40.92 4.99 0.97
C ALA A 73 42.21 4.82 1.80
N GLY A 74 42.14 4.11 2.93
CA GLY A 74 43.32 3.80 3.77
C GLY A 74 44.17 2.62 3.28
N GLN A 75 43.72 1.88 2.27
CA GLN A 75 44.48 0.79 1.63
C GLN A 75 45.22 1.22 0.35
N LYS A 76 45.08 2.49 -0.07
CA LYS A 76 45.92 3.11 -1.11
C LYS A 76 47.12 3.81 -0.49
#